data_AF-A0A3M6TF02-F1
#
_entry.id   AF-A0A3M6TF02-F1
#
_cell.length_a   1.000
_cell.length_b   1.000
_cell.length_c   1.000
_cell.angle_alpha   90.00
_cell.angle_beta   90.00
_cell.angle_gamma   90.00
#
_symmetry.space_group_name_H-M   'P 1'
#
loop_
_entity.id
_entity.type
_entity.pdbx_description
1 polymer ?
#
loop_
_entity_poly.entity_id
_entity_poly.type
_entity_poly.pdbx_seq_one_letter_code
_entity_poly.pdbx_strand_id
1 'polypeptide(L)'
;AAVQHPVVRMLVSRKWNNVEGSFYIVFLTLLSYALIYGSTLDDPTQYGGRANGLRLFCEVLSIIFLMFYFFEEVNQAERERRTYFKDPYNYFDWLGLILTFLVIPLRFAEVRYQWNVAALGYLFNFLRLFKFSCVTRTTGLYTKTLARIIYRDITRFSVVFTIVFLGFCGAMFMALKATGSQELFRIKNYLDGAWISEEDLAKELLEYTDNRHPFETMEERLTDI
;
A
#
# COMPACT_ATOMS: atom_id res chain seq x y z
N ALA A 1 -48.08 10.24 11.26
CA ALA A 1 -47.26 11.38 10.79
C ALA A 1 -46.47 12.06 11.93
N ALA A 2 -45.80 11.30 12.82
CA ALA A 2 -44.98 11.83 13.91
C ALA A 2 -43.45 11.69 13.68
N VAL A 3 -43.06 11.00 12.60
CA VAL A 3 -41.65 10.70 12.27
C VAL A 3 -40.99 11.83 11.47
N GLN A 4 -41.75 12.83 10.99
CA GLN A 4 -41.20 13.97 10.24
C GLN A 4 -40.68 15.11 11.12
N HIS A 5 -40.85 15.06 12.44
CA HIS A 5 -40.33 16.10 13.30
C HIS A 5 -38.79 16.08 13.26
N PRO A 6 -38.12 17.19 12.88
CA PRO A 6 -36.68 17.22 12.62
C PRO A 6 -35.84 16.75 13.82
N VAL A 7 -36.33 17.00 15.04
CA VAL A 7 -35.69 16.56 16.29
C VAL A 7 -35.82 15.05 16.51
N VAL A 8 -36.96 14.44 16.16
CA VAL A 8 -37.15 12.98 16.26
C VAL A 8 -36.31 12.27 15.20
N ARG A 9 -36.23 12.82 14.00
CA ARG A 9 -35.35 12.30 12.93
C ARG A 9 -33.88 12.39 13.33
N MET A 10 -33.44 13.50 13.94
CA MET A 10 -32.07 13.62 14.46
C MET A 10 -31.79 12.64 15.60
N LEU A 11 -32.74 12.45 16.53
CA LEU A 11 -32.59 11.52 17.66
C LEU A 11 -32.57 10.05 17.20
N VAL A 12 -33.47 9.66 16.31
CA VAL A 12 -33.54 8.31 15.73
C VAL A 12 -32.30 8.03 14.89
N SER A 13 -31.87 8.96 14.03
CA SER A 13 -30.65 8.78 13.23
C SER A 13 -29.40 8.69 14.12
N ARG A 14 -29.35 9.43 15.24
CA ARG A 14 -28.24 9.33 16.20
C ARG A 14 -28.25 8.00 16.96
N LYS A 15 -29.44 7.50 17.34
CA LYS A 15 -29.59 6.20 18.00
C LYS A 15 -29.24 5.05 17.05
N TRP A 16 -29.70 5.13 15.80
CA TRP A 16 -29.46 4.12 14.77
C TRP A 16 -27.97 4.06 14.38
N ASN A 17 -27.32 5.22 14.18
CA ASN A 17 -25.88 5.28 13.90
C ASN A 17 -25.01 4.71 15.03
N ASN A 18 -25.43 4.89 16.30
CA ASN A 18 -24.70 4.30 17.44
C ASN A 18 -24.82 2.76 17.46
N VAL A 19 -25.97 2.22 17.02
CA VAL A 19 -26.20 0.78 16.93
C VAL A 19 -25.39 0.19 15.77
N GLU A 20 -25.40 0.83 14.59
CA GLU A 20 -24.59 0.43 13.44
C GLU A 20 -23.09 0.41 13.76
N GLY A 21 -22.58 1.47 14.43
CA GLY A 21 -21.18 1.51 14.87
C GLY A 21 -20.82 0.40 15.85
N SER A 22 -21.75 0.02 16.74
CA SER A 22 -21.56 -1.09 17.67
C SER A 22 -21.47 -2.44 16.93
N PHE A 23 -22.34 -2.69 15.95
CA PHE A 23 -22.26 -3.88 15.10
C PHE A 23 -20.95 -3.93 14.31
N TYR A 24 -20.45 -2.78 13.85
CA TYR A 24 -19.18 -2.70 13.14
C TYR A 24 -17.98 -3.05 14.04
N ILE A 25 -17.99 -2.61 15.30
CA ILE A 25 -16.95 -2.99 16.27
C ILE A 25 -16.94 -4.50 16.51
N VAL A 26 -18.11 -5.13 16.64
CA VAL A 26 -18.22 -6.59 16.79
C VAL A 26 -17.69 -7.30 15.55
N PHE A 27 -18.01 -6.83 14.35
CA PHE A 27 -17.42 -7.35 13.12
C PHE A 27 -15.89 -7.23 13.12
N LEU A 28 -15.36 -6.08 13.55
CA LEU A 28 -13.93 -5.83 13.57
C LEU A 28 -13.19 -6.74 14.55
N THR A 29 -13.73 -6.99 15.74
CA THR A 29 -13.12 -7.89 16.73
C THR A 29 -13.11 -9.34 16.25
N LEU A 30 -14.20 -9.79 15.60
CA LEU A 30 -14.27 -11.11 14.96
C LEU A 30 -13.22 -11.22 13.84
N LEU A 31 -13.12 -10.20 12.98
CA LEU A 31 -12.13 -10.17 11.90
C LEU A 31 -10.69 -10.16 12.45
N SER A 32 -10.40 -9.37 13.48
CA SER A 32 -9.11 -9.35 14.18
C SER A 32 -8.75 -10.74 14.71
N TYR A 33 -9.69 -11.39 15.39
CA TYR A 33 -9.48 -12.73 15.93
C TYR A 33 -9.19 -13.74 14.82
N ALA A 34 -9.96 -13.73 13.73
CA ALA A 34 -9.78 -14.63 12.59
C ALA A 34 -8.44 -14.43 11.87
N LEU A 35 -8.00 -13.18 11.68
CA LEU A 35 -6.76 -12.87 10.96
C LEU A 35 -5.51 -13.10 11.81
N ILE A 36 -5.50 -12.66 13.08
CA ILE A 36 -4.34 -12.82 13.96
C ILE A 36 -4.10 -14.31 14.23
N TYR A 37 -5.15 -15.04 14.59
CA TYR A 37 -5.03 -16.49 14.82
C TYR A 37 -4.76 -17.25 13.52
N GLY A 38 -5.20 -16.72 12.38
CA GLY A 38 -4.82 -17.25 11.07
C GLY A 38 -3.32 -17.10 10.78
N SER A 39 -2.72 -15.97 11.15
CA SER A 39 -1.31 -15.67 10.86
C SER A 39 -0.31 -16.49 11.68
N THR A 40 -0.76 -17.11 12.78
CA THR A 40 0.08 -17.94 13.65
C THR A 40 0.16 -19.40 13.21
N LEU A 41 -0.51 -19.79 12.13
CA LEU A 41 -0.56 -21.16 11.62
C LEU A 41 0.18 -21.25 10.29
N ASP A 42 1.03 -22.28 10.15
CA ASP A 42 1.81 -22.53 8.94
C ASP A 42 0.93 -22.89 7.73
N ASP A 43 -0.17 -23.64 7.95
CA ASP A 43 -1.20 -23.91 6.95
C ASP A 43 -2.56 -23.31 7.37
N PRO A 44 -3.10 -22.32 6.63
CA PRO A 44 -4.34 -21.64 6.98
C PRO A 44 -5.61 -22.50 6.75
N THR A 45 -5.48 -23.68 6.13
CA THR A 45 -6.58 -24.58 5.73
C THR A 45 -6.73 -25.82 6.64
N GLN A 46 -5.79 -26.07 7.55
CA GLN A 46 -5.84 -27.22 8.46
C GLN A 46 -6.60 -26.88 9.76
N TYR A 47 -7.84 -27.38 9.88
CA TYR A 47 -8.69 -27.17 11.05
C TYR A 47 -8.57 -28.32 12.08
N GLY A 48 -7.37 -28.56 12.61
CA GLY A 48 -7.15 -29.61 13.62
C GLY A 48 -7.32 -29.11 15.07
N GLY A 49 -8.46 -29.36 15.72
CA GLY A 49 -8.66 -29.14 17.16
C GLY A 49 -9.76 -28.15 17.57
N ARG A 50 -10.11 -28.12 18.87
CA ARG A 50 -11.23 -27.31 19.40
C ARG A 50 -11.07 -25.79 19.19
N ALA A 51 -9.85 -25.28 19.25
CA ALA A 51 -9.55 -23.86 18.99
C ALA A 51 -9.74 -23.47 17.52
N ASN A 52 -9.46 -24.40 16.60
CA ASN A 52 -9.64 -24.21 15.16
C ASN A 52 -11.13 -24.16 14.75
N GLY A 53 -12.01 -24.81 15.50
CA GLY A 53 -13.47 -24.72 15.29
C GLY A 53 -14.03 -23.32 15.57
N LEU A 54 -13.55 -22.65 16.64
CA LEU A 54 -13.94 -21.27 16.93
C LEU A 54 -13.43 -20.29 15.86
N ARG A 55 -12.23 -20.52 15.33
CA ARG A 55 -11.69 -19.76 14.21
C ARG A 55 -12.57 -19.90 12.96
N LEU A 56 -12.92 -21.13 12.57
CA LEU A 56 -13.80 -21.36 11.41
C LEU A 56 -15.15 -20.68 11.58
N PHE A 57 -15.75 -20.78 12.77
CA PHE A 57 -17.00 -20.09 13.08
C PHE A 57 -16.85 -18.57 12.97
N CYS A 58 -15.77 -18.01 13.49
CA CYS A 58 -15.46 -16.58 13.41
C CYS A 58 -15.25 -16.12 11.96
N GLU A 59 -14.54 -16.92 11.14
CA GLU A 59 -14.33 -16.66 9.72
C GLU A 59 -15.66 -16.65 8.97
N VAL A 60 -16.49 -17.68 9.12
CA VAL A 60 -17.81 -17.75 8.47
C VAL A 60 -18.69 -16.57 8.90
N LEU A 61 -18.74 -16.23 10.20
CA LEU A 61 -19.50 -15.07 10.68
C LEU A 61 -18.98 -13.77 10.08
N SER A 62 -17.67 -13.56 10.05
CA SER A 62 -17.09 -12.34 9.47
C SER A 62 -17.38 -12.22 7.97
N ILE A 63 -17.41 -13.33 7.23
CA ILE A 63 -17.82 -13.36 5.82
C ILE A 63 -19.30 -12.98 5.66
N ILE A 64 -20.18 -13.49 6.52
CA ILE A 64 -21.61 -13.14 6.50
C ILE A 64 -21.80 -11.63 6.74
N PHE A 65 -21.13 -11.08 7.75
CA PHE A 65 -21.16 -9.64 8.02
C PHE A 65 -20.56 -8.83 6.87
N LEU A 66 -19.46 -9.27 6.26
CA LEU A 66 -18.85 -8.61 5.11
C LEU A 66 -19.83 -8.53 3.93
N MET A 67 -20.51 -9.63 3.62
CA MET A 67 -21.52 -9.66 2.56
C MET A 67 -22.68 -8.71 2.86
N PHE A 68 -23.18 -8.70 4.11
CA PHE A 68 -24.23 -7.77 4.52
C PHE A 68 -23.80 -6.30 4.33
N TYR A 69 -22.61 -5.93 4.81
CA TYR A 69 -22.09 -4.57 4.64
C TYR A 69 -21.85 -4.19 3.17
N PHE A 70 -21.43 -5.15 2.34
CA PHE A 70 -21.28 -4.91 0.90
C PHE A 70 -22.63 -4.54 0.26
N PHE A 71 -23.70 -5.28 0.58
CA PHE A 71 -25.04 -4.97 0.06
C PHE A 71 -25.57 -3.62 0.57
N GLU A 72 -25.37 -3.29 1.85
CA GLU A 72 -25.76 -1.98 2.37
C GLU A 72 -25.03 -0.83 1.67
N GLU A 73 -23.73 -0.97 1.45
CA GLU A 73 -22.92 0.06 0.79
C GLU A 73 -23.30 0.21 -0.69
N VAL A 74 -23.59 -0.89 -1.40
CA VAL A 74 -24.12 -0.86 -2.77
C VAL A 74 -25.46 -0.12 -2.83
N ASN A 75 -26.39 -0.45 -1.94
CA ASN A 75 -27.72 0.16 -1.89
C ASN A 75 -27.64 1.66 -1.55
N GLN A 76 -26.72 2.06 -0.66
CA GLN A 76 -26.47 3.46 -0.36
C GLN A 76 -25.84 4.20 -1.56
N ALA A 77 -24.88 3.57 -2.24
CA ALA A 77 -24.25 4.10 -3.44
C ALA A 77 -25.25 4.32 -4.59
N GLU A 78 -26.23 3.43 -4.74
CA GLU A 78 -27.28 3.55 -5.76
C GLU A 78 -28.21 4.74 -5.47
N ARG A 79 -28.67 4.87 -4.21
CA ARG A 79 -29.61 5.92 -3.80
C ARG A 79 -29.03 7.33 -3.92
N GLU A 80 -27.74 7.51 -3.62
CA GLU A 80 -27.12 8.84 -3.54
C GLU A 80 -25.96 9.05 -4.52
N ARG A 81 -25.95 8.31 -5.64
CA ARG A 81 -24.85 8.18 -6.61
C ARG A 81 -24.03 9.46 -6.88
N ARG A 82 -24.67 10.60 -7.16
CA ARG A 82 -23.95 11.85 -7.51
C ARG A 82 -23.21 12.50 -6.34
N THR A 83 -23.79 12.48 -5.15
CA THR A 83 -23.18 13.10 -3.95
C THR A 83 -22.18 12.13 -3.32
N TYR A 84 -22.52 10.84 -3.35
CA TYR A 84 -21.73 9.74 -2.81
C TYR A 84 -20.32 9.64 -3.41
N PHE A 85 -20.17 9.80 -4.74
CA PHE A 85 -18.86 9.78 -5.40
C PHE A 85 -18.04 11.08 -5.27
N LYS A 86 -18.51 12.08 -4.53
CA LYS A 86 -17.72 13.31 -4.31
C LYS A 86 -16.89 13.26 -3.02
N ASP A 87 -17.27 12.39 -2.08
CA ASP A 87 -16.63 12.31 -0.78
C ASP A 87 -15.45 11.31 -0.78
N PRO A 88 -14.22 11.74 -0.45
CA PRO A 88 -13.04 10.88 -0.50
C PRO A 88 -13.09 9.72 0.51
N TYR A 89 -13.72 9.92 1.67
CA TYR A 89 -13.89 8.88 2.70
C TYR A 89 -14.64 7.66 2.19
N ASN A 90 -15.52 7.89 1.23
CA ASN A 90 -16.41 6.89 0.69
C ASN A 90 -15.69 5.98 -0.32
N TYR A 91 -14.74 6.54 -1.08
CA TYR A 91 -13.80 5.74 -1.88
C TYR A 91 -12.90 4.86 -1.01
N PHE A 92 -12.41 5.41 0.11
CA PHE A 92 -11.62 4.62 1.06
C PHE A 92 -12.43 3.47 1.67
N ASP A 93 -13.73 3.66 1.89
CA ASP A 93 -14.65 2.62 2.39
C ASP A 93 -14.80 1.46 1.40
N TRP A 94 -15.10 1.78 0.13
CA TRP A 94 -15.15 0.80 -0.96
C TRP A 94 -13.85 0.06 -1.15
N LEU A 95 -12.71 0.77 -1.08
CA LEU A 95 -11.40 0.15 -1.20
C LEU A 95 -11.17 -0.88 -0.08
N GLY A 96 -11.54 -0.57 1.17
CA GLY A 96 -11.46 -1.50 2.29
C GLY A 96 -12.34 -2.73 2.12
N LEU A 97 -13.59 -2.55 1.67
CA LEU A 97 -14.52 -3.65 1.40
C LEU A 97 -14.01 -4.56 0.27
N ILE A 98 -13.59 -3.99 -0.86
CA ILE A 98 -13.05 -4.75 -2.00
C ILE A 98 -11.81 -5.53 -1.58
N LEU A 99 -10.92 -4.89 -0.83
CA LEU A 99 -9.67 -5.51 -0.39
C LEU A 99 -9.92 -6.66 0.58
N THR A 100 -10.88 -6.53 1.50
CA THR A 100 -11.29 -7.61 2.41
C THR A 100 -11.99 -8.74 1.66
N PHE A 101 -12.81 -8.41 0.65
CA PHE A 101 -13.43 -9.39 -0.22
C PHE A 101 -12.40 -10.18 -1.04
N LEU A 102 -11.34 -9.51 -1.53
CA LEU A 102 -10.24 -10.13 -2.28
C LEU A 102 -9.38 -11.09 -1.44
N VAL A 103 -9.35 -10.93 -0.11
CA VAL A 103 -8.66 -11.87 0.79
C VAL A 103 -9.29 -13.27 0.73
N ILE A 104 -10.61 -13.37 0.49
CA ILE A 104 -11.33 -14.66 0.43
C ILE A 104 -10.82 -15.55 -0.70
N PRO A 105 -10.85 -15.16 -1.99
CA PRO A 105 -10.32 -15.98 -3.08
C PRO A 105 -8.81 -16.20 -2.95
N LEU A 106 -8.08 -15.22 -2.43
CA LEU A 106 -6.63 -15.33 -2.23
C LEU A 106 -6.27 -16.41 -1.18
N ARG A 107 -7.16 -16.65 -0.21
CA ARG A 107 -7.02 -17.73 0.78
C ARG A 107 -7.21 -19.13 0.18
N PHE A 108 -8.00 -19.27 -0.88
CA PHE A 108 -8.14 -20.54 -1.62
C PHE A 108 -6.99 -20.80 -2.59
N ALA A 109 -6.27 -19.75 -2.99
CA ALA A 109 -5.15 -19.85 -3.92
C ALA A 109 -3.78 -20.08 -3.23
N GLU A 110 -3.74 -20.12 -1.89
CA GLU A 110 -2.56 -20.37 -1.04
C GLU A 110 -1.31 -19.56 -1.45
N VAL A 111 -1.52 -18.34 -1.97
CA VAL A 111 -0.42 -17.50 -2.46
C VAL A 111 0.25 -16.77 -1.29
N ARG A 112 1.59 -16.73 -1.27
CA ARG A 112 2.39 -16.03 -0.24
C ARG A 112 1.99 -14.56 0.01
N TYR A 113 1.41 -13.88 -0.98
CA TYR A 113 0.94 -12.50 -0.87
C TYR A 113 -0.36 -12.34 -0.07
N GLN A 114 -1.01 -13.44 0.33
CA GLN A 114 -2.25 -13.44 1.11
C GLN A 114 -2.15 -12.58 2.36
N TRP A 115 -1.07 -12.71 3.13
CA TRP A 115 -0.92 -11.99 4.40
C TRP A 115 -0.72 -10.49 4.22
N ASN A 116 -0.06 -10.07 3.13
CA ASN A 116 0.10 -8.65 2.82
C ASN A 116 -1.24 -8.01 2.43
N VAL A 117 -2.01 -8.69 1.58
CA VAL A 117 -3.35 -8.23 1.17
C VAL A 117 -4.31 -8.24 2.37
N ALA A 118 -4.21 -9.24 3.24
CA ALA A 118 -5.00 -9.34 4.46
C ALA A 118 -4.67 -8.23 5.47
N ALA A 119 -3.37 -7.93 5.68
CA ALA A 119 -2.94 -6.84 6.55
C ALA A 119 -3.40 -5.48 6.02
N LEU A 120 -3.33 -5.28 4.70
CA LEU A 120 -3.81 -4.06 4.07
C LEU A 120 -5.35 -3.94 4.22
N GLY A 121 -6.10 -5.01 3.96
CA GLY A 121 -7.56 -5.05 4.14
C GLY A 121 -7.99 -4.78 5.58
N TYR A 122 -7.26 -5.37 6.53
CA TYR A 122 -7.45 -5.13 7.96
C TYR A 122 -7.23 -3.66 8.33
N LEU A 123 -6.14 -3.04 7.87
CA LEU A 123 -5.86 -1.62 8.12
C LEU A 123 -6.98 -0.73 7.59
N PHE A 124 -7.46 -0.97 6.37
CA PHE A 124 -8.56 -0.18 5.81
C PHE A 124 -9.89 -0.37 6.56
N ASN A 125 -10.16 -1.56 7.12
CA ASN A 125 -11.31 -1.75 8.02
C ASN A 125 -11.18 -0.93 9.31
N PHE A 126 -9.97 -0.82 9.88
CA PHE A 126 -9.74 0.12 11.00
C PHE A 126 -9.94 1.58 10.59
N LEU A 127 -9.54 1.97 9.38
CA LEU A 127 -9.76 3.33 8.88
C LEU A 127 -11.26 3.66 8.75
N ARG A 128 -12.12 2.68 8.42
CA ARG A 128 -13.58 2.86 8.38
C ARG A 128 -14.16 3.25 9.74
N LEU A 129 -13.55 2.80 10.85
CA LEU A 129 -13.97 3.20 12.20
C LEU A 129 -13.88 4.73 12.42
N PHE A 130 -12.94 5.42 11.74
CA PHE A 130 -12.85 6.87 11.81
C PHE A 130 -14.07 7.60 11.23
N LYS A 131 -14.82 6.98 10.30
CA LYS A 131 -16.10 7.51 9.77
C LYS A 131 -17.10 7.69 10.91
N PHE A 132 -17.19 6.70 11.81
CA PHE A 132 -18.06 6.76 12.99
C PHE A 132 -17.54 7.73 14.05
N SER A 133 -16.21 7.86 14.20
CA SER A 133 -15.60 8.84 15.10
C SER A 133 -15.91 10.30 14.70
N CYS A 134 -16.06 10.57 13.40
CA CYS A 134 -16.44 11.89 12.87
C CYS A 134 -17.88 12.32 13.20
N VAL A 135 -18.72 11.41 13.71
CA VAL A 135 -20.11 11.71 14.10
C VAL A 135 -20.17 12.56 15.38
N THR A 136 -19.11 12.54 16.20
CA THR A 136 -19.03 13.38 17.40
C THR A 136 -18.60 14.79 17.02
N ARG A 137 -19.42 15.81 17.36
CA ARG A 137 -19.23 17.22 16.95
C ARG A 137 -17.84 17.79 17.27
N THR A 138 -17.23 17.36 18.37
CA THR A 138 -15.88 17.77 18.78
C THR A 138 -14.81 17.04 17.97
N THR A 139 -14.88 15.70 17.85
CA THR A 139 -13.91 14.88 17.13
C THR A 139 -13.91 15.11 15.62
N GLY A 140 -15.09 15.32 15.00
CA GLY A 140 -15.20 15.54 13.56
C GLY A 140 -14.48 16.81 13.06
N LEU A 141 -14.39 17.87 13.88
CA LEU A 141 -13.67 19.08 13.53
C LEU A 141 -12.14 18.86 13.50
N TYR A 142 -11.63 18.09 14.48
CA TYR A 142 -10.23 17.68 14.54
C TYR A 142 -9.88 16.76 13.37
N THR A 143 -10.69 15.74 13.10
CA THR A 143 -10.45 14.82 11.97
C THR A 143 -10.48 15.56 10.64
N LYS A 144 -11.39 16.53 10.44
CA LYS A 144 -11.44 17.34 9.22
C LYS A 144 -10.18 18.20 9.03
N THR A 145 -9.65 18.75 10.13
CA THR A 145 -8.42 19.55 10.11
C THR A 145 -7.22 18.65 9.83
N LEU A 146 -7.12 17.52 10.52
CA LEU A 146 -6.08 16.51 10.32
C LEU A 146 -6.09 15.97 8.89
N ALA A 147 -7.24 15.59 8.36
CA ALA A 147 -7.37 15.10 6.98
C ALA A 147 -6.95 16.14 5.95
N ARG A 148 -7.25 17.42 6.18
CA ARG A 148 -6.78 18.51 5.32
C ARG A 148 -5.26 18.68 5.38
N ILE A 149 -4.67 18.58 6.57
CA ILE A 149 -3.21 18.64 6.75
C ILE A 149 -2.56 17.46 6.02
N ILE A 150 -3.00 16.23 6.32
CA ILE A 150 -2.49 15.01 5.70
C ILE A 150 -2.62 15.06 4.19
N TYR A 151 -3.79 15.41 3.65
CA TYR A 151 -3.99 15.46 2.20
C TYR A 151 -3.08 16.50 1.53
N ARG A 152 -2.94 17.68 2.12
CA ARG A 152 -2.07 18.73 1.56
C ARG A 152 -0.59 18.36 1.62
N ASP A 153 -0.19 17.65 2.66
CA ASP A 153 1.20 17.24 2.86
C ASP A 153 1.58 16.04 1.98
N ILE A 154 0.75 14.98 1.99
CA ILE A 154 0.94 13.78 1.18
C ILE A 154 0.93 14.11 -0.32
N THR A 155 0.05 15.01 -0.79
CA THR A 155 0.02 15.35 -2.23
C THR A 155 1.28 16.07 -2.70
N ARG A 156 1.80 17.02 -1.92
CA ARG A 156 3.06 17.71 -2.24
C ARG A 156 4.24 16.75 -2.18
N PHE A 157 4.29 15.92 -1.15
CA PHE A 157 5.30 14.88 -1.00
C PHE A 157 5.25 13.88 -2.16
N SER A 158 4.06 13.40 -2.53
CA SER A 158 3.86 12.44 -3.61
C SER A 158 4.34 12.95 -4.96
N VAL A 159 4.12 14.23 -5.29
CA VAL A 159 4.61 14.81 -6.56
C VAL A 159 6.13 14.80 -6.62
N VAL A 160 6.79 15.28 -5.57
CA VAL A 160 8.27 15.28 -5.48
C VAL A 160 8.81 13.85 -5.53
N PHE A 161 8.19 12.94 -4.77
CA PHE A 161 8.56 11.53 -4.76
C PHE A 161 8.46 10.89 -6.13
N THR A 162 7.36 11.11 -6.89
CA THR A 162 7.21 10.55 -8.24
C THR A 162 8.26 11.09 -9.20
N ILE A 163 8.62 12.38 -9.15
CA ILE A 163 9.65 12.96 -10.02
C ILE A 163 11.00 12.29 -9.74
N VAL A 164 11.40 12.18 -8.48
CA VAL A 164 12.67 11.54 -8.09
C VAL A 164 12.67 10.06 -8.44
N PHE A 165 11.56 9.35 -8.15
CA PHE A 165 11.42 7.93 -8.42
C PHE A 165 11.52 7.62 -9.92
N LEU A 166 10.85 8.39 -10.78
CA LEU A 166 10.95 8.22 -12.23
C LEU A 166 12.35 8.52 -12.75
N GLY A 167 13.00 9.56 -12.22
CA GLY A 167 14.40 9.87 -12.55
C GLY A 167 15.33 8.72 -12.17
N PHE A 168 15.17 8.15 -10.97
CA PHE A 168 15.96 7.02 -10.50
C PHE A 168 15.71 5.75 -11.31
N CYS A 169 14.44 5.39 -11.55
CA CYS A 169 14.08 4.25 -12.40
C CYS A 169 14.62 4.41 -13.83
N GLY A 170 14.56 5.61 -14.41
CA GLY A 170 15.12 5.92 -15.72
C GLY A 170 16.64 5.77 -15.76
N ALA A 171 17.34 6.32 -14.77
CA ALA A 171 18.79 6.19 -14.64
C ALA A 171 19.23 4.73 -14.47
N MET A 172 18.55 3.98 -13.61
CA MET A 172 18.82 2.54 -13.42
C MET A 172 18.56 1.74 -14.69
N PHE A 173 17.49 2.03 -15.44
CA PHE A 173 17.22 1.37 -16.71
C PHE A 173 18.32 1.66 -17.75
N MET A 174 18.77 2.90 -17.86
CA MET A 174 19.88 3.27 -18.74
C MET A 174 21.20 2.63 -18.32
N ALA A 175 21.49 2.57 -17.01
CA ALA A 175 22.67 1.91 -16.47
C ALA A 175 22.68 0.41 -16.79
N LEU A 176 21.55 -0.29 -16.57
CA LEU A 176 21.41 -1.70 -16.93
C LEU A 176 21.60 -1.94 -18.44
N LYS A 177 21.07 -1.04 -19.29
CA LYS A 177 21.26 -1.13 -20.74
C LYS A 177 22.72 -0.87 -21.14
N ALA A 178 23.40 0.08 -20.50
CA ALA A 178 24.81 0.36 -20.75
C ALA A 178 25.67 -0.85 -20.36
N THR A 179 25.45 -1.46 -19.19
CA THR A 179 26.15 -2.69 -18.78
C THR A 179 25.88 -3.85 -19.73
N GLY A 180 24.63 -4.08 -20.14
CA GLY A 180 24.31 -5.12 -21.13
C GLY A 180 24.96 -4.87 -22.50
N SER A 181 25.05 -3.62 -22.92
CA SER A 181 25.77 -3.23 -24.15
C SER A 181 27.29 -3.36 -24.01
N GLN A 182 27.86 -3.08 -22.84
CA GLN A 182 29.29 -3.23 -22.58
C GLN A 182 29.69 -4.71 -22.55
N GLU A 183 28.89 -5.59 -21.93
CA GLU A 183 29.13 -7.04 -21.96
C GLU A 183 29.07 -7.58 -23.39
N LEU A 184 28.11 -7.12 -24.21
CA LEU A 184 28.01 -7.52 -25.62
C LEU A 184 29.19 -7.02 -26.47
N PHE A 185 29.63 -5.76 -26.25
CA PHE A 185 30.80 -5.19 -26.93
C PHE A 185 32.09 -5.88 -26.51
N ARG A 186 32.24 -6.22 -25.22
CA ARG A 186 33.37 -6.98 -24.69
C ARG A 186 33.42 -8.39 -25.27
N ILE A 187 32.29 -9.10 -25.37
CA ILE A 187 32.22 -10.42 -26.02
C ILE A 187 32.57 -10.32 -27.51
N LYS A 188 32.05 -9.30 -28.21
CA LYS A 188 32.39 -9.07 -29.61
C LYS A 188 33.87 -8.77 -29.79
N ASN A 189 34.47 -7.95 -28.92
CA ASN A 189 35.91 -7.67 -28.94
C ASN A 189 36.76 -8.87 -28.51
N TYR A 190 36.26 -9.81 -27.71
CA TYR A 190 36.96 -11.07 -27.45
C TYR A 190 36.91 -12.01 -28.68
N LEU A 191 35.83 -11.99 -29.45
CA LEU A 191 35.70 -12.73 -30.70
C LEU A 191 36.50 -12.11 -31.85
N ASP A 192 36.51 -10.77 -31.97
CA ASP A 192 37.35 -10.02 -32.94
C ASP A 192 38.81 -9.92 -32.48
N GLY A 193 39.06 -9.91 -31.17
CA GLY A 193 40.38 -9.80 -30.54
C GLY A 193 41.24 -11.05 -30.63
N ALA A 194 40.76 -12.10 -31.33
CA ALA A 194 41.63 -13.15 -31.83
C ALA A 194 42.64 -12.65 -32.89
N TRP A 195 42.53 -11.38 -33.34
CA TRP A 195 43.40 -10.76 -34.35
C TRP A 195 44.00 -9.39 -33.96
N ILE A 196 44.00 -8.99 -32.69
CA ILE A 196 44.63 -7.71 -32.27
C ILE A 196 46.03 -7.99 -31.71
N SER A 197 47.04 -7.43 -32.38
CA SER A 197 48.45 -7.48 -31.96
C SER A 197 48.62 -6.78 -30.61
N GLU A 198 49.38 -7.39 -29.70
CA GLU A 198 49.67 -6.90 -28.33
C GLU A 198 50.15 -5.43 -28.29
N GLU A 199 50.67 -4.92 -29.40
CA GLU A 199 51.14 -3.53 -29.55
C GLU A 199 50.02 -2.48 -29.49
N ASP A 200 48.82 -2.79 -29.99
CA ASP A 200 47.68 -1.85 -29.95
C ASP A 200 47.06 -1.79 -28.54
N LEU A 201 47.05 -2.92 -27.82
CA LEU A 201 46.60 -2.99 -26.43
C LEU A 201 47.51 -2.18 -25.50
N ALA A 202 48.82 -2.19 -25.76
CA ALA A 202 49.80 -1.43 -24.99
C ALA A 202 49.64 0.09 -25.18
N LYS A 203 49.26 0.55 -26.38
CA LYS A 203 48.99 1.97 -26.65
C LYS A 203 47.72 2.46 -25.97
N GLU A 204 46.65 1.67 -26.01
CA GLU A 204 45.37 2.04 -25.38
C GLU A 204 45.48 2.11 -23.85
N LEU A 205 46.27 1.20 -23.24
CA LEU A 205 46.55 1.24 -21.79
C LEU A 205 47.39 2.46 -21.38
N LEU A 206 48.33 2.90 -22.21
CA LEU A 206 49.13 4.11 -21.99
C LEU A 206 48.28 5.39 -22.11
N GLU A 207 47.40 5.46 -23.11
CA GLU A 207 46.51 6.63 -23.30
C GLU A 207 45.43 6.72 -22.20
N TYR A 208 45.01 5.57 -21.66
CA TYR A 208 44.09 5.50 -20.52
C TYR A 208 44.74 5.87 -19.17
N THR A 209 46.06 5.67 -19.01
CA THR A 209 46.78 6.06 -17.78
C THR A 209 47.11 7.55 -17.74
N ASP A 210 47.43 8.17 -18.89
CA ASP A 210 47.77 9.60 -19.00
C ASP A 210 46.58 10.52 -18.64
N ASN A 211 45.35 10.13 -19.03
CA ASN A 211 44.14 10.92 -18.75
C ASN A 211 43.67 10.89 -17.28
N ARG A 212 44.34 10.15 -16.39
CA ARG A 212 43.90 9.97 -14.99
C ARG A 212 44.58 10.91 -13.97
N HIS A 213 45.56 11.73 -14.36
CA HIS A 213 46.28 12.64 -13.45
C HIS A 213 45.99 14.14 -13.66
N PRO A 214 44.81 14.66 -13.24
CA PRO A 214 44.64 16.09 -12.97
C PRO A 214 44.79 16.44 -11.47
N PHE A 215 45.10 15.50 -10.58
CA PHE A 215 45.19 15.73 -9.14
C PHE A 215 46.36 14.97 -8.51
N GLU A 216 47.59 15.39 -8.79
CA GLU A 216 48.73 14.91 -8.03
C GLU A 216 49.79 16.02 -7.87
N THR A 217 49.52 16.95 -6.95
CA THR A 217 50.56 17.78 -6.30
C THR A 217 50.17 18.05 -4.84
N MET A 218 50.18 17.01 -4.01
CA MET A 218 50.28 17.17 -2.54
C MET A 218 51.70 17.58 -2.11
N GLU A 219 52.67 17.53 -3.03
CA GLU A 219 54.08 17.83 -2.77
C GLU A 219 54.40 19.34 -2.74
N GLU A 220 53.57 20.20 -3.33
CA GLU A 220 53.75 21.68 -3.31
C GLU A 220 53.19 22.37 -2.05
N ARG A 221 52.47 21.66 -1.17
CA ARG A 221 51.92 22.25 0.08
C ARG A 221 52.79 22.05 1.32
N LEU A 222 53.90 21.32 1.20
CA LEU A 222 54.76 20.96 2.34
C LEU A 222 56.08 21.72 2.40
N THR A 223 56.34 22.63 1.46
CA THR A 223 57.54 23.50 1.47
C THR A 223 57.25 24.95 1.88
N ASP A 224 56.04 25.25 2.36
CA ASP A 224 55.66 26.60 2.82
C ASP A 224 55.12 26.58 4.27
N ILE A 225 55.73 25.74 5.12
CA ILE A 225 55.64 25.79 6.59
C ILE A 225 57.05 25.90 7.17
#